data_AF-A0A2Z6AC06-F1
#
_entry.id   AF-A0A2Z6AC06-F1
#
_cell.length_a   1.000
_cell.length_b   1.000
_cell.length_c   1.000
_cell.angle_alpha   90.00
_cell.angle_beta   90.00
_cell.angle_gamma   90.00
#
_symmetry.space_group_name_H-M   'P 1'
#
loop_
_entity.id
_entity.type
_entity.pdbx_description
1 polymer ?
#
loop_
_entity_poly.entity_id
_entity_poly.type
_entity_poly.pdbx_seq_one_letter_code
_entity_poly.pdbx_strand_id
1 'polypeptide(L)'
;MTPASHPDRRAIANHVIHFTRTWNPAKEDQATDRAYRIGQTKDVFVYYPTVAAADFKTFDVKLDELLERKRSLASDMLNGSGEIGLRDFDVDELRPVD
;
A
#
# COMPACT_ATOMS: atom_id res chain seq x y z
N MET A 1 14.69 -37.66 33.40
CA MET A 1 14.90 -37.50 31.94
C MET A 1 13.52 -37.25 31.34
N THR A 2 13.16 -35.98 31.16
CA THR A 2 11.82 -35.53 30.72
C THR A 2 11.96 -35.09 29.26
N PRO A 3 11.06 -35.50 28.35
CA PRO A 3 11.27 -35.24 26.93
C PRO A 3 11.20 -33.74 26.65
N ALA A 4 12.07 -33.31 25.74
CA ALA A 4 12.25 -31.94 25.32
C ALA A 4 10.92 -31.25 24.97
N SER A 5 10.71 -30.07 25.54
CA SER A 5 9.74 -29.09 25.08
C SER A 5 9.92 -28.87 23.57
N HIS A 6 8.85 -29.08 22.81
CA HIS A 6 8.77 -28.87 21.36
C HIS A 6 9.37 -27.51 20.95
N PRO A 7 10.37 -27.47 20.06
CA PRO A 7 10.86 -26.22 19.54
C PRO A 7 9.82 -25.66 18.56
N ASP A 8 9.44 -24.41 18.79
CA ASP A 8 8.95 -23.50 17.74
C ASP A 8 7.53 -23.70 17.17
N ARG A 9 6.51 -23.58 18.01
CA ARG A 9 5.17 -23.13 17.55
C ARG A 9 4.92 -21.70 18.00
N ARG A 10 5.69 -20.74 17.49
CA ARG A 10 5.28 -19.34 17.58
C ARG A 10 4.08 -19.16 16.67
N ALA A 11 2.91 -18.86 17.25
CA ALA A 11 1.75 -18.46 16.48
C ALA A 11 2.06 -17.10 15.82
N ILE A 12 2.22 -17.10 14.51
CA ILE A 12 2.45 -15.90 13.70
C ILE A 12 1.10 -15.50 13.07
N ALA A 13 0.86 -14.20 12.96
CA ALA A 13 -0.37 -13.67 12.36
C ALA A 13 -0.35 -13.87 10.85
N ASN A 14 -1.47 -14.34 10.31
CA ASN A 14 -1.66 -14.55 8.86
C ASN A 14 -2.95 -13.88 8.33
N HIS A 15 -3.67 -13.15 9.19
CA HIS A 15 -4.77 -12.27 8.78
C HIS A 15 -4.48 -10.86 9.32
N VAL A 16 -4.48 -9.86 8.45
CA VAL A 16 -4.22 -8.45 8.77
C VAL A 16 -5.44 -7.64 8.38
N ILE A 17 -5.97 -6.84 9.31
CA ILE A 17 -7.11 -5.97 9.07
C ILE A 17 -6.65 -4.54 9.29
N HIS A 18 -6.59 -3.75 8.23
CA HIS A 18 -6.35 -2.31 8.32
C HIS A 18 -7.69 -1.61 8.54
N PHE A 19 -8.05 -1.43 9.82
CA PHE A 19 -9.33 -0.80 10.20
C PHE A 19 -9.49 0.62 9.66
N THR A 20 -8.39 1.34 9.45
CA THR A 20 -8.39 2.67 8.84
C THR A 20 -7.29 2.74 7.80
N ARG A 21 -7.60 3.32 6.65
CA ARG A 21 -6.62 3.53 5.57
C ARG A 21 -5.82 4.79 5.87
N THR A 22 -4.50 4.66 5.84
CA THR A 22 -3.61 5.83 5.98
C THR A 22 -3.40 6.49 4.61
N TRP A 23 -3.26 7.82 4.56
CA TRP A 23 -2.97 8.54 3.31
C TRP A 23 -1.57 8.23 2.72
N ASN A 24 -0.72 7.55 3.48
CA ASN A 24 0.61 7.15 3.06
C ASN A 24 0.68 5.62 2.85
N PRO A 25 0.64 5.13 1.60
CA PRO A 25 0.73 3.70 1.29
C PRO A 25 1.89 2.99 1.99
N ALA A 26 3.07 3.62 2.06
CA ALA A 26 4.25 3.01 2.67
C ALA A 26 4.09 2.68 4.16
N LYS A 27 3.25 3.42 4.90
CA LYS A 27 2.96 3.11 6.31
C LYS A 27 2.06 1.88 6.44
N GLU A 28 1.14 1.72 5.50
CA GLU A 28 0.25 0.55 5.42
C GLU A 28 1.05 -0.71 5.05
N ASP A 29 1.97 -0.58 4.09
CA ASP A 29 2.86 -1.67 3.67
C ASP A 29 3.76 -2.10 4.84
N GLN A 30 4.40 -1.15 5.54
CA GLN A 30 5.21 -1.45 6.74
C GLN A 30 4.41 -2.17 7.85
N ALA A 31 3.13 -1.81 8.03
CA ALA A 31 2.27 -2.48 8.99
C ALA A 31 1.94 -3.91 8.54
N THR A 32 1.68 -4.11 7.25
CA THR A 32 1.43 -5.41 6.62
C THR A 32 2.65 -6.34 6.70
N ASP A 33 3.85 -5.81 6.49
CA ASP A 33 5.12 -6.55 6.55
C ASP A 33 5.35 -7.24 7.89
N ARG A 34 4.70 -6.79 8.98
CA ARG A 34 4.80 -7.46 10.29
C ARG A 34 4.24 -8.88 10.28
N ALA A 35 3.31 -9.18 9.37
CA ALA A 35 2.78 -10.52 9.13
C ALA A 35 3.70 -11.36 8.23
N TYR A 36 4.41 -10.73 7.28
CA TYR A 36 5.39 -11.40 6.44
C TYR A 36 6.72 -11.58 7.18
N ARG A 37 6.85 -12.69 7.93
CA ARG A 37 8.08 -13.03 8.67
C ARG A 37 8.79 -14.23 8.06
N ILE A 38 10.13 -14.22 8.13
CA ILE A 38 10.97 -15.37 7.78
C ILE A 38 10.52 -16.58 8.60
N GLY A 39 10.23 -17.70 7.92
CA GLY A 39 9.77 -18.94 8.54
C GLY A 39 8.25 -19.06 8.73
N GLN A 40 7.46 -18.05 8.37
CA GLN A 40 6.01 -18.22 8.24
C GLN A 40 5.70 -19.09 7.00
N THR A 41 4.86 -20.10 7.17
CA THR A 41 4.44 -21.04 6.11
C THR A 41 2.98 -20.89 5.68
N LYS A 42 2.24 -19.97 6.32
CA LYS A 42 0.82 -19.73 6.05
C LYS A 42 0.65 -18.53 5.13
N ASP A 43 -0.35 -18.61 4.25
CA ASP A 43 -0.78 -17.48 3.43
C ASP A 43 -1.25 -16.33 4.30
N VAL A 44 -0.81 -15.12 3.95
CA VAL A 44 -1.19 -13.88 4.62
C VAL A 44 -2.33 -13.22 3.85
N PHE A 45 -3.46 -13.03 4.53
CA PHE A 45 -4.63 -12.34 4.01
C PHE A 45 -4.71 -10.93 4.58
N VAL A 46 -4.84 -9.93 3.70
CA VAL A 46 -4.96 -8.53 4.09
C VAL A 46 -6.34 -8.01 3.72
N TYR A 47 -7.02 -7.41 4.69
CA TYR A 47 -8.38 -6.92 4.53
C TYR A 47 -8.44 -5.42 4.78
N TYR A 48 -9.23 -4.75 3.93
CA TYR A 48 -9.53 -3.33 4.01
C TYR A 48 -11.04 -3.19 4.14
N PRO A 49 -11.59 -3.13 5.37
CA PRO A 49 -12.99 -2.79 5.56
C PRO A 49 -13.28 -1.42 4.93
N THR A 50 -14.27 -1.36 4.04
CA THR A 50 -14.69 -0.13 3.37
C THR A 50 -16.19 0.06 3.53
N VAL A 51 -16.61 1.31 3.70
CA VAL A 51 -18.01 1.69 3.58
C VAL A 51 -18.29 1.89 2.10
N ALA A 52 -19.23 1.15 1.53
CA ALA A 52 -19.70 1.33 0.15
C ALA A 52 -21.18 1.73 0.16
N ALA A 53 -21.57 2.55 -0.83
CA ALA A 53 -22.96 2.92 -1.09
C ALA A 53 -23.29 2.58 -2.55
N ALA A 54 -24.54 2.22 -2.82
CA ALA A 54 -24.95 1.78 -4.16
C ALA A 54 -25.17 2.95 -5.14
N ASP A 55 -25.44 4.14 -4.60
CA ASP A 55 -25.88 5.33 -5.32
C ASP A 55 -24.79 6.40 -5.44
N PHE A 56 -23.74 6.36 -4.62
CA PHE A 56 -22.61 7.27 -4.71
C PHE A 56 -21.28 6.63 -4.28
N LYS A 57 -20.17 7.21 -4.78
CA LYS A 57 -18.82 6.86 -4.29
C LYS A 57 -18.60 7.43 -2.90
N THR A 58 -18.46 6.56 -1.92
CA THR A 58 -18.10 6.92 -0.54
C THR A 58 -16.68 7.46 -0.46
N PHE A 59 -16.38 8.07 0.68
CA PHE A 59 -15.02 8.54 0.97
C PHE A 59 -14.00 7.41 0.86
N ASP A 60 -14.29 6.22 1.41
CA ASP A 60 -13.37 5.08 1.42
C ASP A 60 -13.04 4.59 0.01
N VAL A 61 -14.04 4.56 -0.89
CA VAL A 61 -13.84 4.19 -2.30
C VAL A 61 -12.97 5.22 -3.01
N LYS A 62 -13.25 6.53 -2.81
CA LYS A 62 -12.42 7.60 -3.39
C LYS A 62 -11.00 7.55 -2.87
N LEU A 63 -10.82 7.29 -1.58
CA LEU A 63 -9.52 7.16 -0.95
C LEU A 63 -8.73 5.99 -1.53
N ASP A 64 -9.37 4.84 -1.72
CA ASP A 64 -8.72 3.67 -2.32
C ASP A 64 -8.24 3.96 -3.74
N GLU A 65 -9.09 4.57 -4.58
CA GLU A 65 -8.72 5.01 -5.94
C GLU A 65 -7.52 5.99 -5.94
N LEU A 66 -7.48 6.92 -4.99
CA LEU A 66 -6.39 7.89 -4.84
C LEU A 66 -5.09 7.22 -4.39
N LEU A 67 -5.16 6.27 -3.46
CA LEU A 67 -4.00 5.52 -2.99
C LEU A 67 -3.43 4.63 -4.10
N GLU A 68 -4.29 4.01 -4.89
CA GLU A 68 -3.87 3.20 -6.05
C GLU A 68 -3.17 4.06 -7.09
N ARG A 69 -3.74 5.23 -7.43
CA ARG A 69 -3.08 6.19 -8.34
C ARG A 69 -1.73 6.64 -7.81
N LYS A 70 -1.64 6.90 -6.49
CA LYS A 70 -0.38 7.29 -5.83
C LYS A 70 0.67 6.18 -5.90
N ARG A 71 0.26 4.91 -5.72
CA ARG A 71 1.14 3.74 -5.87
C ARG A 71 1.63 3.60 -7.30
N SER A 72 0.74 3.69 -8.29
CA SER A 72 1.11 3.63 -9.71
C SER A 72 2.14 4.70 -10.06
N LEU A 73 1.86 5.96 -9.70
CA LEU A 73 2.78 7.06 -9.99
C LEU A 73 4.15 6.87 -9.33
N ALA A 74 4.17 6.46 -8.05
CA ALA A 74 5.42 6.18 -7.35
C ALA A 74 6.20 5.02 -8.00
N SER A 75 5.48 3.98 -8.45
CA SER A 75 6.10 2.87 -9.18
C SER A 75 6.63 3.31 -10.54
N ASP A 76 5.89 4.12 -11.30
CA ASP A 76 6.33 4.64 -12.60
C ASP A 76 7.60 5.49 -12.46
N MET A 77 7.65 6.35 -11.44
CA MET A 77 8.85 7.13 -11.11
C MET A 77 10.05 6.24 -10.76
N LEU A 78 9.83 5.13 -10.05
CA LEU A 78 10.88 4.19 -9.66
C LEU A 78 11.32 3.26 -10.80
N ASN A 79 10.39 2.93 -11.70
CA ASN A 79 10.60 2.04 -12.85
C ASN A 79 11.34 2.73 -14.01
N GLY A 80 11.39 4.07 -14.02
CA GLY A 80 12.26 4.89 -14.85
C GLY A 80 12.22 4.56 -16.35
N SER A 81 11.55 5.38 -17.16
CA SER A 81 11.80 5.36 -18.61
C SER A 81 11.74 6.74 -19.25
N GLY A 82 12.85 7.11 -19.87
CA GLY A 82 13.00 8.25 -20.77
C GLY A 82 13.68 9.44 -20.11
N GLU A 83 14.71 9.98 -20.75
CA GLU A 83 15.23 11.31 -20.40
C GLU A 83 14.04 12.27 -20.21
N ILE A 84 13.95 12.91 -19.05
CA ILE A 84 12.98 13.99 -18.83
C ILE A 84 13.35 15.08 -19.83
N GLY A 85 12.56 15.20 -20.89
CA GLY A 85 12.80 16.15 -21.96
C GLY A 85 12.14 17.47 -21.62
N LEU A 86 12.70 18.57 -22.12
CA LEU A 86 12.09 19.91 -22.01
C LEU A 86 10.64 19.97 -22.55
N ARG A 87 10.22 18.96 -23.33
CA ARG A 87 8.87 18.81 -23.90
C ARG A 87 7.82 18.29 -22.92
N ASP A 88 8.23 17.67 -21.81
CA ASP A 88 7.32 17.21 -20.76
C ASP A 88 6.90 18.35 -19.82
N PHE A 89 7.59 19.48 -19.92
CA PHE A 89 7.20 20.74 -19.30
C PHE A 89 6.55 21.60 -20.37
N ASP A 90 5.23 21.82 -20.26
CA ASP A 90 4.55 22.78 -21.12
C ASP A 90 4.95 24.20 -20.73
N VAL A 91 6.00 24.70 -21.37
CA VAL A 91 6.55 26.04 -21.14
C VAL A 91 5.56 27.15 -21.52
N ASP A 92 4.48 26.83 -22.25
CA ASP A 92 3.40 27.78 -22.56
C ASP A 92 2.42 28.00 -21.39
N GLU A 93 2.42 27.13 -20.36
CA GLU A 93 1.62 27.34 -19.14
C GLU A 93 2.31 28.28 -18.13
N LEU A 94 3.61 28.55 -18.32
CA LEU A 94 4.35 29.57 -17.56
C LEU A 94 4.02 30.97 -18.10
N ARG A 95 2.81 31.46 -17.80
CA ARG A 95 2.54 32.88 -17.95
C ARG A 95 3.45 33.68 -17.01
N PRO A 96 4.13 34.74 -17.50
CA PRO A 96 4.76 35.71 -16.64
C PRO A 96 3.70 36.25 -15.68
N VAL A 97 4.01 36.18 -14.39
CA VAL A 97 3.30 36.97 -13.38
C VAL A 97 3.77 38.40 -13.61
N ASP A 98 2.88 39.26 -14.07
CA ASP A 98 3.08 40.72 -14.05
C ASP A 98 3.27 41.22 -12.60
#